data_AF-A0A0D5YTB7-F1
#
_entry.id   AF-A0A0D5YTB7-F1
#
_cell.length_a   1.000
_cell.length_b   1.000
_cell.length_c   1.000
_cell.angle_alpha   90.00
_cell.angle_beta   90.00
_cell.angle_gamma   90.00
#
_symmetry.space_group_name_H-M   'P 1'
#
loop_
_entity.id
_entity.type
_entity.pdbx_description
1 polymer ?
#
loop_
_entity_poly.entity_id
_entity_poly.type
_entity_poly.pdbx_seq_one_letter_code
_entity_poly.pdbx_strand_id
1 'polypeptide(L)' 'MMHRVVLIMILLLLLPTVAEAQCSMCRAVLESEADGKAAEGINNGILYLMAIPYVIVATIFFFVYRKLKK' A
#
# COMPACT_ATOMS: atom_id res chain seq x y z
N MET A 1 -29.52 21.26 10.83
CA MET A 1 -28.10 21.20 11.24
C MET A 1 -27.37 20.04 10.57
N MET A 2 -27.87 18.80 10.66
CA MET A 2 -27.28 17.59 10.06
C MET A 2 -26.95 17.70 8.55
N HIS A 3 -27.86 18.23 7.73
CA HIS A 3 -27.65 18.37 6.28
C HIS A 3 -26.45 19.26 5.91
N ARG A 4 -26.16 20.29 6.71
CA ARG A 4 -25.00 21.16 6.48
C ARG A 4 -23.69 20.43 6.78
N VAL A 5 -23.67 19.61 7.83
CA VAL A 5 -22.52 18.78 8.19
C VAL A 5 -22.26 17.73 7.10
N VAL A 6 -23.31 17.08 6.59
CA VAL A 6 -23.19 16.10 5.50
C VAL A 6 -22.67 16.76 4.22
N LEU A 7 -23.16 17.95 3.86
CA LEU A 7 -22.67 18.69 2.70
C LEU A 7 -21.21 19.12 2.84
N ILE A 8 -20.80 19.55 4.04
CA ILE A 8 -19.40 19.90 4.33
C ILE A 8 -18.51 18.65 4.21
N MET A 9 -18.94 17.50 4.75
CA MET A 9 -18.20 16.25 4.65
C MET A 9 -18.03 15.79 3.19
N ILE A 10 -19.10 15.87 2.39
CA ILE A 10 -19.05 15.57 0.95
C ILE A 10 -18.06 16.51 0.26
N LEU A 11 -18.12 17.81 0.53
CA LEU A 11 -17.22 18.80 -0.05
C LEU A 11 -15.75 18.54 0.31
N LEU A 12 -15.46 18.11 1.55
CA LEU A 12 -14.10 17.72 1.97
C LEU A 12 -13.56 16.48 1.25
N LEU A 13 -14.42 15.52 0.90
CA LEU A 13 -14.05 14.31 0.15
C LEU A 13 -13.74 14.60 -1.33
N LEU A 14 -14.28 15.70 -1.88
CA LEU A 14 -14.04 16.17 -3.24
C LEU A 14 -12.80 17.05 -3.36
N LEU A 15 -12.19 17.46 -2.24
CA LEU A 15 -10.92 18.17 -2.27
C LEU A 15 -9.86 17.23 -2.86
N PRO A 16 -9.09 17.66 -3.87
CA PRO A 16 -7.97 16.86 -4.32
C PRO A 16 -7.06 16.68 -3.11
N THR A 17 -6.79 15.43 -2.76
CA THR A 17 -5.68 15.16 -1.85
C THR A 17 -4.44 15.67 -2.56
N VAL A 18 -3.85 16.75 -2.05
CA VAL A 18 -2.45 17.11 -2.31
C VAL A 18 -1.54 16.08 -1.62
N ALA A 19 -1.88 14.80 -1.79
CA ALA A 19 -0.95 13.73 -1.59
C ALA A 19 -0.08 13.79 -2.83
N GLU A 20 1.14 14.31 -2.66
CA GLU A 20 2.25 14.03 -3.56
C GLU A 20 2.28 12.50 -3.74
N ALA A 21 1.67 11.99 -4.81
CA ALA A 21 1.86 10.61 -5.20
C ALA A 21 3.30 10.54 -5.71
N GLN A 22 4.25 10.35 -4.79
CA GLN A 22 5.70 10.37 -5.04
C GLN A 22 6.16 9.21 -5.96
N CYS A 23 5.26 8.46 -6.58
CA CYS A 23 5.55 7.30 -7.40
C CYS A 23 6.43 7.64 -8.63
N SER A 24 6.34 8.85 -9.20
CA SER A 24 7.21 9.28 -10.32
C SER A 24 8.47 10.02 -9.85
N MET A 25 8.41 10.74 -8.73
CA MET A 25 9.54 11.48 -8.15
C MET A 25 10.55 10.56 -7.45
N CYS A 26 10.09 9.62 -6.63
CA CYS A 26 10.97 8.63 -5.99
C CYS A 26 11.72 7.82 -7.04
N ARG A 27 11.03 7.40 -8.11
CA ARG A 27 11.66 6.62 -9.17
C ARG A 27 12.78 7.39 -9.87
N ALA A 28 12.56 8.65 -10.24
CA ALA A 28 13.58 9.47 -10.89
C ALA A 28 14.81 9.72 -10.00
N VAL A 29 14.60 9.93 -8.70
CA VAL A 29 15.69 10.11 -7.72
C VAL A 29 16.47 8.80 -7.52
N LEU A 30 15.77 7.67 -7.41
CA LEU A 30 16.40 6.35 -7.22
C LEU A 30 17.16 5.89 -8.47
N GLU A 31 16.63 6.15 -9.67
CA GLU A 31 17.30 5.83 -10.93
C GLU A 31 18.50 6.76 -11.20
N SER A 32 18.52 7.95 -10.60
CA SER A 32 19.64 8.90 -10.69
C SER A 32 20.66 8.76 -9.54
N GLU A 33 20.43 7.84 -8.59
CA GLU A 33 21.35 7.59 -7.49
C GLU A 33 22.57 6.81 -7.98
N ALA A 34 23.78 7.34 -7.74
CA ALA A 34 25.02 6.76 -8.25
C ALA A 34 25.40 5.39 -7.63
N ASP A 35 24.98 5.13 -6.39
CA ASP A 35 25.37 3.92 -5.62
C ASP A 35 24.25 2.87 -5.54
N GLY A 36 23.04 3.21 -5.99
CA GLY A 36 21.87 2.31 -6.06
C GLY A 36 21.36 1.75 -4.72
N LYS A 37 21.94 2.14 -3.58
CA LYS A 37 21.63 1.58 -2.26
C LYS A 37 20.22 1.94 -1.80
N ALA A 38 19.74 3.13 -2.13
CA ALA A 38 18.37 3.51 -1.81
C ALA A 38 17.37 2.69 -2.63
N ALA A 39 17.70 2.38 -3.90
CA ALA A 39 16.88 1.53 -4.75
C ALA A 39 16.81 0.09 -4.20
N GLU A 40 17.93 -0.46 -3.74
CA GLU A 40 17.97 -1.78 -3.10
C GLU A 40 17.15 -1.83 -1.81
N GLY A 41 17.28 -0.81 -0.95
CA GLY A 41 16.50 -0.70 0.29
C GLY A 41 15.00 -0.69 0.05
N ILE A 42 14.54 0.04 -0.97
CA ILE A 42 13.12 0.08 -1.34
C ILE A 42 12.65 -1.26 -1.93
N ASN A 43 13.46 -1.91 -2.77
CA ASN A 43 13.12 -3.24 -3.31
C ASN A 43 12.94 -4.27 -2.18
N ASN A 44 13.83 -4.24 -1.18
CA ASN A 44 13.72 -5.09 0.01
C ASN A 44 12.45 -4.77 0.83
N GLY A 45 12.09 -3.48 0.94
CA GLY A 45 10.83 -3.06 1.56
C GLY A 45 9.59 -3.57 0.82
N ILE A 46 9.57 -3.49 -0.52
CA ILE A 46 8.48 -4.02 -1.35
C ILE A 46 8.36 -5.53 -1.15
N LEU A 47 9.47 -6.27 -1.20
CA LEU A 47 9.48 -7.71 -0.96
C LEU A 47 8.95 -8.05 0.44
N TYR A 48 9.34 -7.30 1.46
CA TYR A 48 8.84 -7.48 2.83
C TYR A 48 7.32 -7.25 2.93
N LEU A 49 6.81 -6.17 2.35
CA LEU A 49 5.37 -5.87 2.35
C LEU A 49 4.57 -6.89 1.53
N MET A 50 5.11 -7.36 0.41
CA MET A 50 4.50 -8.41 -0.42
C MET A 50 4.49 -9.78 0.26
N ALA A 51 5.42 -10.07 1.17
CA ALA A 51 5.43 -11.33 1.90
C ALA A 51 4.16 -11.53 2.75
N ILE A 52 3.64 -10.45 3.34
CA ILE A 52 2.47 -10.48 4.24
C ILE A 52 1.22 -11.10 3.57
N PRO A 53 0.73 -10.63 2.41
CA PRO A 53 -0.44 -11.23 1.77
C PRO A 53 -0.23 -12.70 1.42
N TYR A 54 0.98 -13.12 1.02
CA TYR A 54 1.26 -14.54 0.74
C TYR A 54 1.17 -15.40 2.01
N VAL A 55 1.72 -14.94 3.14
CA VAL A 55 1.63 -15.66 4.42
C VAL A 55 0.17 -15.78 4.87
N ILE A 56 -0.62 -14.72 4.73
CA ILE A 56 -2.04 -14.72 5.07
C ILE A 56 -2.78 -15.76 4.22
N VAL A 57 -2.60 -15.75 2.90
CA VAL A 57 -3.25 -16.70 1.98
C VAL A 57 -2.84 -18.14 2.31
N ALA A 58 -1.55 -18.40 2.53
CA ALA A 58 -1.06 -19.72 2.89
C ALA A 58 -1.66 -20.23 4.22
N THR A 59 -1.75 -19.34 5.21
CA THR A 59 -2.32 -19.65 6.53
C THR A 59 -3.81 -19.99 6.42
N ILE A 60 -4.58 -19.16 5.72
CA ILE A 60 -6.01 -19.40 5.47
C ILE A 60 -6.20 -20.73 4.76
N PHE A 61 -5.44 -20.96 3.68
CA PHE A 61 -5.54 -22.19 2.89
C PHE A 61 -5.22 -23.43 3.73
N PHE A 62 -4.20 -23.38 4.58
CA PHE A 62 -3.85 -24.46 5.50
C PHE A 62 -5.00 -24.80 6.46
N PHE A 63 -5.63 -23.79 7.07
CA PHE A 63 -6.77 -24.02 7.96
C PHE A 63 -7.99 -24.57 7.24
N VAL A 64 -8.31 -24.05 6.05
CA VAL A 64 -9.40 -24.56 5.20
C VAL A 64 -9.14 -26.02 4.82
N TYR A 65 -7.94 -26.34 4.35
CA TYR A 65 -7.56 -27.72 4.01
C TYR A 65 -7.70 -28.66 5.21
N ARG A 66 -7.22 -28.26 6.40
CA ARG A 66 -7.37 -29.06 7.62
C ARG A 66 -8.82 -29.24 8.05
N LYS A 67 -9.69 -28.26 7.79
CA LYS A 67 -11.13 -28.35 8.08
C LYS A 67 -11.86 -29.26 7.12
N LEU A 68 -11.49 -29.25 5.83
CA LEU A 68 -12.10 -30.08 4.79
C LEU A 68 -11.57 -31.52 4.75
N LYS A 69 -10.33 -31.74 5.20
CA LYS A 69 -9.74 -33.09 5.35
C LYS A 69 -10.19 -33.78 6.65
N LYS A 70 -10.83 -33.03 7.55
CA LYS A 70 -11.53 -33.59 8.71
C LYS A 70 -12.94 -33.95 8.29
#